data_AF-A0A7S0ZXN7-F1
#
_entry.id   AF-A0A7S0ZXN7-F1
#
_cell.length_a   1.000
_cell.length_b   1.000
_cell.length_c   1.000
_cell.angle_alpha   90.00
_cell.angle_beta   90.00
_cell.angle_gamma   90.00
#
_symmetry.space_group_name_H-M   'P 1'
#
loop_
_entity.id
_entity.type
_entity.pdbx_description
1 polymer ?
#
loop_
_entity_poly.entity_id
_entity_poly.type
_entity_poly.pdbx_seq_one_letter_code
_entity_poly.pdbx_strand_id
1 'polypeptide(L)'
;DAVAGWPNDGVTAAALNDGLDFAWDGTIASATRGTFRLCWCSAALNCTSPEDFRQDVGTISVAGPNLSQSFTCTLGQSCTVSGVIGTVLSDDDKYAILVE
;
A
#
# COMPACT_ATOMS: atom_id res chain seq x y z
N ASP A 1 -6.04 14.06 -0.75
CA ASP A 1 -6.90 12.99 -1.30
C ASP A 1 -6.72 11.71 -0.51
N ALA A 2 -7.82 10.99 -0.31
CA ALA A 2 -7.86 9.67 0.32
C ALA A 2 -7.00 8.66 -0.48
N VAL A 3 -6.24 7.81 0.22
CA VAL A 3 -5.42 6.79 -0.45
C VAL A 3 -6.23 5.50 -0.60
N ALA A 4 -6.74 5.26 -1.81
CA ALA A 4 -7.59 4.10 -2.09
C ALA A 4 -6.93 2.78 -1.66
N GLY A 5 -7.69 1.99 -0.89
CA GLY A 5 -7.27 0.68 -0.38
C GLY A 5 -6.45 0.71 0.92
N TRP A 6 -6.17 1.91 1.46
CA TRP A 6 -5.66 2.07 2.82
C TRP A 6 -6.81 2.16 3.84
N PRO A 7 -6.63 1.64 5.06
CA PRO A 7 -7.61 1.82 6.13
C PRO A 7 -7.81 3.31 6.45
N ASN A 8 -9.06 3.69 6.71
CA ASN A 8 -9.44 5.07 7.09
C ASN A 8 -8.82 6.13 6.17
N ASP A 9 -8.85 5.89 4.85
CA ASP A 9 -8.32 6.77 3.81
C ASP A 9 -6.84 7.16 3.95
N GLY A 10 -6.08 6.37 4.72
CA GLY A 10 -4.66 6.61 4.99
C GLY A 10 -4.38 7.32 6.32
N VAL A 11 -5.39 7.61 7.13
CA VAL A 11 -5.21 8.20 8.47
C VAL A 11 -5.09 7.09 9.53
N THR A 12 -4.03 7.13 10.33
CA THR A 12 -3.78 6.17 11.41
C THR A 12 -4.73 6.38 12.60
N ALA A 13 -4.77 5.41 13.50
CA ALA A 13 -5.24 5.64 14.86
C ALA A 13 -4.32 6.66 15.59
N ALA A 14 -4.74 7.08 16.78
CA ALA A 14 -3.92 7.91 17.64
C ALA A 14 -2.58 7.21 17.95
N ALA A 15 -1.50 8.00 18.00
CA ALA A 15 -0.18 7.47 18.27
C ALA A 15 -0.09 6.83 19.67
N LEU A 16 0.68 5.75 19.76
CA LEU A 16 1.00 5.04 21.00
C LEU A 16 2.45 5.33 21.41
N ASN A 17 2.84 4.86 22.60
CA ASN A 17 4.21 4.94 23.12
C ASN A 17 4.79 6.35 23.03
N ASP A 18 4.10 7.33 23.62
CA ASP A 18 4.50 8.75 23.65
C ASP A 18 4.73 9.37 22.25
N GLY A 19 3.97 8.91 21.25
CA GLY A 19 4.04 9.45 19.90
C GLY A 19 5.11 8.79 19.02
N LEU A 20 5.60 7.62 19.41
CA LEU A 20 6.61 6.87 18.67
C LEU A 20 6.00 5.87 17.69
N ASP A 21 4.82 5.35 18.00
CA ASP A 21 4.19 4.28 17.21
C ASP A 21 2.87 4.74 16.60
N PHE A 22 2.74 4.53 15.29
CA PHE A 22 1.55 4.85 14.50
C PHE A 22 1.09 3.61 13.76
N ALA A 23 -0.19 3.28 13.86
CA ALA A 23 -0.77 2.11 13.21
C ALA A 23 -2.10 2.45 12.54
N TRP A 24 -2.34 1.85 11.38
CA TRP A 24 -3.66 1.83 10.76
C TRP A 24 -4.47 0.68 11.35
N ASP A 25 -5.72 0.96 11.72
CA ASP A 25 -6.64 -0.07 12.20
C ASP A 25 -7.14 -0.89 10.99
N GLY A 26 -6.49 -2.03 10.74
CA GLY A 26 -6.89 -2.98 9.71
C GLY A 26 -5.74 -3.43 8.81
N THR A 27 -6.07 -4.22 7.80
CA THR A 27 -5.11 -4.68 6.80
C THR A 27 -5.19 -3.82 5.56
N ILE A 28 -4.05 -3.64 4.92
CA ILE A 28 -3.97 -3.06 3.59
C ILE A 28 -4.48 -4.11 2.60
N ALA A 29 -5.80 -4.17 2.42
CA ALA A 29 -6.46 -5.24 1.67
C ALA A 29 -6.31 -5.09 0.15
N SER A 30 -6.28 -3.86 -0.34
CA SER A 30 -6.20 -3.56 -1.77
C SER A 30 -5.53 -2.21 -2.02
N ALA A 31 -4.49 -1.87 -1.24
CA ALA A 31 -3.78 -0.62 -1.55
C ALA A 31 -3.23 -0.68 -2.97
N THR A 32 -3.38 0.46 -3.63
CA THR A 32 -2.58 0.78 -4.81
C THR A 32 -1.11 0.56 -4.45
N ARG A 33 -0.41 -0.21 -5.27
CA ARG A 33 1.04 -0.40 -5.10
C ARG A 33 1.71 0.89 -5.53
N GLY A 34 2.73 1.30 -4.79
CA GLY A 34 3.38 2.58 -5.04
C GLY A 34 4.06 3.17 -3.82
N THR A 35 4.57 4.37 -4.02
CA THR A 35 5.20 5.18 -2.97
C THR A 35 4.30 6.35 -2.61
N PHE A 36 4.06 6.52 -1.31
CA PHE A 36 3.18 7.53 -0.73
C PHE A 36 3.99 8.41 0.21
N ARG A 37 3.59 9.67 0.35
CA ARG A 37 4.16 10.59 1.34
C ARG A 37 3.51 10.34 2.70
N LEU A 38 4.34 10.29 3.73
CA LEU A 38 3.90 10.29 5.12
C LEU A 38 3.87 11.72 5.62
N CYS A 39 2.71 12.14 6.10
CA CYS A 39 2.51 13.45 6.67
C CYS A 39 2.03 13.33 8.11
N TRP A 40 2.47 14.24 8.97
CA TRP A 40 2.14 14.27 10.39
C TRP A 40 1.25 15.46 10.74
N CYS A 41 0.40 15.23 11.73
CA CYS A 41 -0.45 16.23 12.36
C CYS A 41 -0.36 16.10 13.88
N SER A 42 -0.26 17.23 14.57
CA SER A 42 -0.13 17.27 16.03
C SER A 42 -1.43 16.90 16.71
N ALA A 43 -1.36 16.13 17.81
CA ALA A 43 -2.51 15.83 18.66
C ALA A 43 -3.16 17.09 19.29
N ALA A 44 -2.48 18.24 19.25
CA ALA A 44 -3.04 19.54 19.67
C ALA A 44 -3.93 20.19 18.60
N LEU A 45 -4.04 19.59 17.40
CA LEU A 45 -4.84 20.08 16.27
C LEU A 45 -5.97 19.10 15.93
N ASN A 46 -6.90 19.55 15.11
CA ASN A 46 -7.95 18.69 14.56
C ASN A 46 -7.42 17.96 13.33
N CYS A 47 -6.96 16.73 13.51
CA CYS A 47 -6.40 15.90 12.43
C CYS A 47 -7.48 15.03 11.78
N THR A 48 -8.57 15.66 11.32
CA THR A 48 -9.77 14.95 10.84
C THR A 48 -9.83 14.80 9.32
N SER A 49 -9.06 15.60 8.59
CA SER A 49 -8.99 15.56 7.14
C SER A 49 -7.54 15.41 6.67
N PRO A 50 -7.29 14.82 5.48
CA PRO A 50 -5.93 14.73 4.93
C PRO A 50 -5.20 16.08 4.81
N GLU A 51 -5.94 17.18 4.70
CA GLU A 51 -5.44 18.56 4.55
C GLU A 51 -4.80 19.12 5.83
N ASP A 52 -5.11 18.49 6.98
CA ASP A 52 -4.59 18.87 8.30
C ASP A 52 -3.16 18.32 8.51
N PHE A 53 -2.78 17.29 7.76
CA PHE A 53 -1.45 16.65 7.82
C PHE A 53 -0.46 17.37 6.90
N ARG A 54 0.07 18.50 7.37
CA ARG A 54 0.92 19.39 6.55
C ARG A 54 2.41 19.15 6.68
N GLN A 55 2.85 18.48 7.74
CA GLN A 55 4.27 18.24 7.99
C GLN A 55 4.72 16.96 7.28
N ASP A 56 5.53 17.06 6.23
CA ASP A 56 6.17 15.89 5.62
C ASP A 56 7.17 15.29 6.61
N VAL A 57 7.07 13.97 6.82
CA VAL A 57 7.98 13.20 7.68
C VAL A 57 8.69 12.08 6.94
N GLY A 58 8.34 11.83 5.67
CA GLY A 58 9.00 10.81 4.86
C GLY A 58 8.09 10.14 3.84
N THR A 59 8.45 8.92 3.45
CA THR A 59 7.74 8.15 2.43
C THR A 59 7.54 6.71 2.88
N ILE A 60 6.40 6.14 2.54
CA ILE A 60 6.09 4.72 2.70
C ILE A 60 5.87 4.10 1.32
N SER A 61 6.36 2.88 1.10
CA SER A 61 6.14 2.16 -0.16
C SER A 61 5.41 0.85 0.09
N VAL A 62 4.37 0.59 -0.71
CA VAL A 62 3.64 -0.67 -0.74
C VAL A 62 4.16 -1.48 -1.92
N ALA A 63 4.96 -2.50 -1.63
CA ALA A 63 5.56 -3.37 -2.62
C ALA A 63 4.54 -4.35 -3.21
N GLY A 64 4.76 -4.74 -4.47
CA GLY A 64 4.05 -5.83 -5.13
C GLY A 64 3.64 -5.51 -6.58
N PRO A 65 3.12 -6.52 -7.30
CA PRO A 65 2.65 -6.37 -8.68
C PRO A 65 1.42 -5.46 -8.75
N ASN A 66 1.25 -4.62 -9.77
CA ASN A 66 0.03 -3.81 -9.93
C ASN A 66 -1.22 -4.71 -10.08
N LEU A 67 -2.39 -4.22 -9.65
CA LEU A 67 -3.66 -4.92 -9.87
C LEU A 67 -4.07 -4.90 -11.34
N SER A 68 -4.98 -5.82 -11.70
CA SER A 68 -5.68 -5.82 -12.99
C SER A 68 -4.80 -6.04 -14.23
N GLN A 69 -3.66 -6.70 -14.06
CA GLN A 69 -2.87 -7.22 -15.17
C GLN A 69 -3.41 -8.59 -15.59
N SER A 70 -3.31 -8.92 -16.88
CA SER A 70 -3.72 -10.22 -17.40
C SER A 70 -2.57 -10.92 -18.10
N PHE A 71 -2.48 -12.22 -17.86
CA PHE A 71 -1.51 -13.11 -18.49
C PHE A 71 -2.26 -14.30 -19.07
N THR A 72 -1.89 -14.70 -20.28
CA THR A 72 -2.53 -15.81 -20.98
C THR A 72 -1.51 -16.92 -21.16
N CYS A 73 -1.88 -18.13 -20.75
CA CYS A 73 -1.13 -19.34 -21.04
C CYS A 73 -2.00 -20.32 -21.82
N THR A 74 -1.40 -20.98 -22.81
CA THR A 74 -2.09 -21.92 -23.69
C THR A 74 -1.85 -23.35 -23.21
N LEU A 75 -2.92 -24.15 -23.16
CA LEU A 75 -2.84 -25.55 -22.77
C LEU A 75 -1.84 -26.31 -23.65
N GLY A 76 -1.01 -27.14 -23.02
CA GLY A 76 -0.01 -27.95 -23.71
C GLY A 76 1.27 -27.20 -24.10
N GLN A 77 1.38 -25.92 -23.76
CA GLN A 77 2.60 -25.12 -23.96
C GLN A 77 3.26 -24.78 -22.61
N SER A 78 4.58 -24.59 -22.63
CA SER A 78 5.31 -24.02 -21.50
C SER A 78 4.78 -22.61 -21.20
N CYS A 79 4.43 -22.38 -19.94
CA CYS A 79 3.87 -21.11 -19.47
C CYS A 79 4.92 -20.37 -18.65
N THR A 80 5.29 -19.17 -19.09
CA THR A 80 6.13 -18.24 -18.33
C THR A 80 5.41 -16.91 -18.25
N VAL A 81 5.09 -16.49 -17.03
CA VAL A 81 4.56 -15.15 -16.79
C VAL A 81 5.74 -14.19 -16.81
N SER A 82 5.73 -13.25 -17.74
CA SER A 82 6.81 -12.28 -17.94
C SER A 82 6.24 -10.87 -18.10
N GLY A 83 7.06 -9.86 -17.87
CA GLY A 83 6.64 -8.45 -17.98
C GLY A 83 5.69 -8.01 -16.87
N VAL A 84 5.78 -8.62 -15.68
CA VAL A 84 5.02 -8.18 -14.50
C VAL A 84 5.41 -6.75 -14.16
N ILE A 85 4.43 -5.85 -14.12
CA ILE A 85 4.65 -4.48 -13.66
C ILE A 85 4.26 -4.36 -12.19
N GLY A 86 4.98 -3.54 -11.42
CA GLY A 86 4.76 -3.42 -9.99
C GLY A 86 5.68 -2.41 -9.35
N THR A 87 5.58 -2.31 -8.03
CA THR A 87 6.42 -1.42 -7.21
C THR A 87 7.32 -2.29 -6.33
N VAL A 88 8.61 -1.97 -6.26
CA VAL A 88 9.61 -2.69 -5.44
C VAL A 88 9.52 -4.22 -5.63
N LEU A 89 9.47 -4.67 -6.88
CA LEU A 89 9.58 -6.10 -7.19
C LEU A 89 11.03 -6.54 -7.05
N SER A 90 11.25 -7.75 -6.55
CA SER A 90 12.58 -8.30 -6.31
C SER A 90 12.73 -9.67 -6.93
N ASP A 91 13.98 -10.03 -7.20
CA ASP A 91 14.36 -11.44 -7.34
C ASP A 91 13.90 -12.19 -6.08
N ASP A 92 13.47 -13.44 -6.25
CA ASP A 92 12.86 -14.32 -5.24
C ASP A 92 11.37 -14.09 -4.90
N ASP A 93 10.71 -13.06 -5.45
CA ASP A 93 9.25 -12.93 -5.37
C ASP A 93 8.53 -14.14 -6.00
N LYS A 94 7.40 -14.56 -5.43
CA LYS A 94 6.63 -15.74 -5.89
C LYS A 94 5.16 -15.38 -6.14
N TYR A 95 4.60 -15.93 -7.21
CA TYR A 95 3.17 -15.92 -7.49
C TYR A 95 2.58 -17.33 -7.37
N ALA A 96 1.31 -17.40 -6.98
CA ALA A 96 0.55 -18.64 -6.92
C ALA A 96 -0.74 -18.48 -7.75
N ILE A 97 -1.15 -19.55 -8.42
CA ILE A 97 -2.48 -19.64 -9.01
C ILE A 97 -3.41 -20.16 -7.92
N LEU A 98 -4.42 -19.37 -7.56
CA LEU A 98 -5.44 -19.75 -6.60
C LEU A 98 -6.76 -19.94 -7.35
N VAL A 99 -7.51 -20.98 -6.97
CA VAL A 99 -8.92 -21.14 -7.35
C VAL A 99 -9.75 -20.53 -6.22
N GLU A 100 -10.69 -19.67 -6.58
CA GLU A 100 -11.71 -19.16 -5.65
C GLU A 100 -12.75 -20.23 -5.33
#